data_AF-A0A943TVK7-F1
#
_entry.id   AF-A0A943TVK7-F1
#
_cell.length_a   1.000
_cell.length_b   1.000
_cell.length_c   1.000
_cell.angle_alpha   90.00
_cell.angle_beta   90.00
_cell.angle_gamma   90.00
#
_symmetry.space_group_name_H-M   'P 1'
#
loop_
_entity.id
_entity.type
_entity.pdbx_description
1 polymer ?
#
loop_
_entity_poly.entity_id
_entity_poly.type
_entity_poly.pdbx_seq_one_letter_code
_entity_poly.pdbx_strand_id
1 'polypeptide(L)'
;MTKVIKREHAERARAHESVLAVPEVMRTAPGIAIQGRKIRSLVFSTDLAVICHCDADAVLAVYPFTCQPAITQALVAASQRPVFNGVGGSITQGERCVEAALHSEMSGVAAVVVNTSIPVESISALVEKVAVPVCVT
;
A
#
# COMPACT_ATOMS: atom_id res chain seq x y z
N MET A 1 -1.83 38.75 0.59
CA MET A 1 -0.38 38.81 0.32
C MET A 1 -0.03 37.67 -0.63
N THR A 2 0.05 37.96 -1.93
CA THR A 2 0.35 36.96 -2.96
C THR A 2 1.85 36.69 -2.93
N LYS A 3 2.25 35.48 -2.52
CA LYS A 3 3.67 35.09 -2.50
C LYS A 3 4.11 34.95 -3.96
N VAL A 4 4.75 35.99 -4.50
CA VAL A 4 5.39 35.94 -5.83
C VAL A 4 6.60 35.04 -5.71
N ILE A 5 6.43 33.75 -6.01
CA ILE A 5 7.54 32.82 -6.08
C ILE A 5 8.35 33.19 -7.32
N LYS A 6 9.59 33.67 -7.10
CA LYS A 6 10.52 33.96 -8.19
C LYS A 6 10.66 32.73 -9.08
N ARG A 7 10.62 32.91 -10.40
CA ARG A 7 10.65 31.84 -11.43
C ARG A 7 11.81 30.85 -11.21
N GLU A 8 12.95 31.35 -10.74
CA GLU A 8 14.13 30.57 -10.34
C GLU A 8 13.89 29.61 -9.16
N HIS A 9 13.05 29.98 -8.18
CA HIS A 9 12.66 29.09 -7.09
C HIS A 9 11.66 28.03 -7.55
N ALA A 10 10.79 28.34 -8.51
CA ALA A 10 9.90 27.36 -9.13
C ALA A 10 10.66 26.35 -10.00
N GLU A 11 11.68 26.80 -10.72
CA GLU A 11 12.57 25.94 -11.53
C GLU A 11 13.48 25.08 -10.65
N ARG A 12 14.04 25.62 -9.56
CA ARG A 12 14.76 24.84 -8.55
C ARG A 12 13.87 23.84 -7.82
N ALA A 13 12.63 24.18 -7.51
CA ALA A 13 11.67 23.24 -6.92
C ALA A 13 11.35 22.08 -7.88
N ARG A 14 11.20 22.34 -9.18
CA ARG A 14 11.04 21.30 -10.21
C ARG A 14 12.27 20.40 -10.37
N ALA A 15 13.47 20.93 -10.14
CA ALA A 15 14.72 20.16 -10.19
C ALA A 15 15.00 19.37 -8.88
N HIS A 16 14.26 19.66 -7.81
CA HIS A 16 14.38 19.06 -6.47
C HIS A 16 13.14 18.26 -6.05
N GLU A 17 12.28 17.84 -6.97
CA GLU A 17 11.41 16.68 -6.71
C GLU A 17 12.32 15.44 -6.71
N SER A 18 13.05 15.23 -5.61
CA SER A 18 13.81 14.01 -5.37
C SER A 18 12.81 12.89 -5.13
N VAL A 19 12.23 12.40 -6.23
CA VAL A 19 11.44 11.18 -6.22
C VAL A 19 12.36 10.08 -5.70
N LEU A 20 11.96 9.42 -4.62
CA LEU A 20 12.61 8.21 -4.14
C LEU A 20 12.49 7.16 -5.25
N ALA A 21 13.58 7.00 -5.99
CA ALA A 21 13.63 6.17 -7.17
C ALA A 21 13.86 4.70 -6.83
N VAL A 22 13.06 3.83 -7.42
CA VAL A 22 13.24 2.38 -7.42
C VAL A 22 14.45 2.04 -8.29
N PRO A 23 15.30 1.09 -7.85
CA PRO A 23 16.42 0.62 -8.66
C PRO A 23 16.00 0.16 -10.07
N GLU A 24 16.74 0.57 -11.10
CA GLU A 24 16.39 0.28 -12.50
C GLU A 24 16.22 -1.22 -12.80
N VAL A 25 16.96 -2.07 -12.09
CA VAL A 25 16.87 -3.54 -12.21
C VAL A 25 15.45 -4.06 -11.92
N MET A 26 14.63 -3.35 -11.15
CA MET A 26 13.24 -3.75 -10.93
C MET A 26 12.40 -3.74 -12.22
N ARG A 27 12.80 -2.98 -13.24
CA ARG A 27 12.10 -2.96 -14.54
C ARG A 27 12.14 -4.31 -15.25
N THR A 28 13.16 -5.13 -14.99
CA THR A 28 13.34 -6.46 -15.59
C THR A 28 12.57 -7.55 -14.83
N ALA A 29 12.01 -7.24 -13.66
CA ALA A 29 11.23 -8.20 -12.89
C ALA A 29 9.97 -8.63 -13.67
N PRO A 30 9.57 -9.92 -13.59
CA PRO A 30 8.36 -10.40 -14.26
C PRO A 30 7.11 -9.71 -13.72
N GLY A 31 7.08 -9.36 -12.44
CA GLY A 31 5.98 -8.68 -11.77
C GLY A 31 4.69 -9.49 -11.68
N ILE A 32 3.67 -8.90 -11.07
CA ILE A 32 2.30 -9.45 -10.97
C ILE A 32 1.28 -8.47 -11.54
N ALA A 33 0.20 -8.98 -12.12
CA ALA A 33 -0.87 -8.15 -12.66
C ALA A 33 -2.00 -8.02 -11.64
N ILE A 34 -2.26 -6.81 -11.15
CA ILE A 34 -3.35 -6.50 -10.20
C ILE A 34 -4.09 -5.25 -10.70
N GLN A 35 -5.42 -5.33 -10.78
CA GLN A 35 -6.28 -4.22 -11.24
C GLN A 35 -5.83 -3.61 -12.59
N GLY A 36 -5.39 -4.46 -13.53
CA GLY A 36 -4.89 -4.02 -14.84
C GLY A 36 -3.53 -3.33 -14.84
N ARG A 37 -2.85 -3.26 -13.68
CA ARG A 37 -1.49 -2.72 -13.54
C ARG A 37 -0.47 -3.83 -13.31
N LYS A 38 0.72 -3.67 -13.89
CA LYS A 38 1.86 -4.57 -13.66
C LYS A 38 2.70 -4.04 -12.50
N ILE A 39 2.67 -4.74 -11.37
CA ILE A 39 3.43 -4.40 -10.16
C ILE A 39 4.76 -5.14 -10.17
N ARG A 40 5.87 -4.40 -10.23
CA ARG A 40 7.25 -4.91 -10.15
C ARG A 40 7.96 -4.48 -8.88
N SER A 41 7.55 -3.37 -8.28
CA SER A 41 8.13 -2.82 -7.05
C SER A 41 7.05 -2.43 -6.05
N LEU A 42 7.37 -2.61 -4.77
CA LEU A 42 6.56 -2.21 -3.63
C LEU A 42 7.39 -1.28 -2.75
N VAL A 43 6.86 -0.11 -2.40
CA VAL A 43 7.40 0.68 -1.29
C VAL A 43 6.81 0.16 0.01
N PHE A 44 7.66 -0.28 0.94
CA PHE A 44 7.20 -0.72 2.26
C PHE A 44 7.20 0.47 3.21
N SER A 45 6.03 1.11 3.38
CA SER A 45 5.88 2.29 4.22
C SER A 45 4.41 2.58 4.52
N THR A 46 4.16 3.27 5.62
CA THR A 46 2.89 3.96 5.92
C THR A 46 3.04 5.48 5.98
N ASP A 47 4.24 5.99 5.74
CA ASP A 47 4.52 7.43 5.68
C ASP A 47 4.00 8.00 4.35
N LEU A 48 3.01 8.90 4.44
CA LEU A 48 2.39 9.52 3.28
C LEU A 48 3.36 10.38 2.46
N ALA A 49 4.34 11.03 3.09
CA ALA A 49 5.33 11.83 2.37
C ALA A 49 6.22 10.92 1.51
N VAL A 50 6.65 9.79 2.05
CA VAL A 50 7.42 8.77 1.30
C VAL A 50 6.59 8.18 0.16
N ILE A 51 5.35 7.78 0.45
CA ILE A 51 4.44 7.19 -0.53
C ILE A 51 4.18 8.16 -1.70
N CYS A 52 3.88 9.42 -1.41
CA CYS A 52 3.58 10.44 -2.42
C CYS A 52 4.79 10.84 -3.29
N HIS A 53 6.01 10.63 -2.80
CA HIS A 53 7.24 11.05 -3.49
C HIS A 53 8.14 9.86 -3.85
N CYS A 54 7.59 8.68 -4.12
CA CYS A 54 8.32 7.54 -4.66
C CYS A 54 7.78 7.11 -6.03
N ASP A 55 8.59 6.43 -6.84
CA ASP A 55 8.17 5.89 -8.14
C ASP A 55 7.85 4.38 -8.12
N ALA A 56 7.70 3.78 -6.93
CA ALA A 56 7.28 2.38 -6.77
C ALA A 56 5.94 2.08 -7.45
N ASP A 57 5.72 0.87 -7.94
CA ASP A 57 4.47 0.54 -8.65
C ASP A 57 3.26 0.43 -7.71
N ALA A 58 3.50 0.04 -6.45
CA ALA A 58 2.49 -0.13 -5.41
C ALA A 58 3.05 0.14 -4.00
N VAL A 59 2.15 0.28 -3.02
CA VAL A 59 2.47 0.48 -1.60
C VAL A 59 2.19 -0.81 -0.83
N LEU A 60 3.15 -1.24 -0.03
CA LEU A 60 2.95 -2.24 1.00
C LEU A 60 2.78 -1.51 2.34
N ALA A 61 1.55 -1.44 2.82
CA ALA A 61 1.17 -0.76 4.05
C ALA A 61 0.91 -1.80 5.17
N VAL A 62 1.98 -2.36 5.69
CA VAL A 62 1.94 -3.29 6.83
C VAL A 62 2.59 -2.62 8.04
N TYR A 63 1.94 -2.68 9.20
CA TYR A 63 2.37 -2.01 10.42
C TYR A 63 1.96 -2.82 11.67
N PRO A 64 2.66 -2.67 12.80
CA PRO A 64 2.50 -3.55 13.97
C PRO A 64 1.32 -3.15 14.88
N PHE A 65 0.21 -2.71 14.31
CA PHE A 65 -1.01 -2.36 15.04
C PHE A 65 -2.23 -2.89 14.30
N THR A 66 -3.36 -3.03 15.00
CA THR A 66 -4.62 -3.40 14.35
C THR A 66 -4.97 -2.38 13.28
N CYS A 67 -5.33 -2.86 12.09
CA CYS A 67 -5.71 -2.01 10.98
C CYS A 67 -6.89 -1.11 11.34
N GLN A 68 -6.71 0.20 11.18
CA GLN A 68 -7.76 1.19 11.39
C GLN A 68 -8.30 1.71 10.05
N PRO A 69 -9.63 1.78 9.84
CA PRO A 69 -10.21 2.26 8.59
C PRO A 69 -9.71 3.65 8.18
N ALA A 70 -9.54 4.57 9.14
CA ALA A 70 -9.06 5.92 8.88
C ALA A 70 -7.64 5.94 8.28
N ILE A 71 -6.73 5.09 8.77
CA ILE A 71 -5.37 4.97 8.23
C ILE A 71 -5.42 4.40 6.80
N THR A 72 -6.22 3.36 6.60
CA THR A 72 -6.38 2.71 5.28
C THR A 72 -6.91 3.70 4.24
N GLN A 73 -7.94 4.46 4.59
CA GLN A 73 -8.51 5.49 3.71
C GLN A 73 -7.50 6.59 3.38
N ALA A 74 -6.71 7.04 4.35
CA ALA A 74 -5.66 8.03 4.12
C ALA A 74 -4.59 7.50 3.16
N LEU A 75 -4.16 6.25 3.33
CA LEU A 75 -3.19 5.60 2.45
C LEU A 75 -3.72 5.46 1.03
N VAL A 76 -4.95 4.95 0.87
CA VAL A 76 -5.58 4.79 -0.46
C VAL A 76 -5.75 6.15 -1.15
N ALA A 77 -6.20 7.18 -0.42
CA ALA A 77 -6.39 8.52 -0.98
C ALA A 77 -5.06 9.18 -1.40
N ALA A 78 -4.00 9.01 -0.61
CA ALA A 78 -2.70 9.61 -0.88
C ALA A 78 -1.89 8.87 -1.96
N SER A 79 -1.96 7.53 -1.99
CA SER A 79 -1.05 6.68 -2.78
C SER A 79 -1.13 6.87 -4.29
N GLN A 80 -2.33 7.15 -4.85
CA GLN A 80 -2.58 7.16 -6.31
C GLN A 80 -2.12 5.88 -7.04
N ARG A 81 -1.81 4.83 -6.28
CA ARG A 81 -1.24 3.55 -6.67
C ARG A 81 -1.86 2.43 -5.84
N PRO A 82 -1.87 1.18 -6.33
CA PRO A 82 -2.37 0.03 -5.60
C PRO A 82 -1.78 -0.06 -4.18
N VAL A 83 -2.65 -0.16 -3.18
CA VAL A 83 -2.26 -0.31 -1.77
C VAL A 83 -2.51 -1.74 -1.33
N PHE A 84 -1.49 -2.39 -0.78
CA PHE A 84 -1.53 -3.69 -0.15
C PHE A 84 -1.57 -3.46 1.35
N ASN A 85 -2.73 -3.68 1.98
CA ASN A 85 -2.94 -3.30 3.36
C ASN A 85 -2.80 -4.49 4.30
N GLY A 86 -2.04 -4.33 5.39
CA GLY A 86 -1.91 -5.34 6.44
C GLY A 86 -3.19 -5.45 7.27
N VAL A 87 -3.78 -6.65 7.34
CA VAL A 87 -5.06 -6.89 8.04
C VAL A 87 -4.98 -7.99 9.10
N GLY A 88 -3.88 -8.74 9.15
CA GLY A 88 -3.73 -9.86 10.09
C GLY A 88 -2.30 -10.30 10.32
N GLY A 89 -2.07 -10.96 11.46
CA GLY A 89 -0.76 -11.47 11.86
C GLY A 89 -0.82 -12.05 13.27
N SER A 90 0.25 -11.91 14.06
CA SER A 90 0.30 -12.55 15.39
C SER A 90 -0.70 -11.97 16.41
N ILE A 91 -1.06 -10.70 16.29
CA ILE A 91 -1.93 -9.99 17.25
C ILE A 91 -3.40 -9.99 16.79
N THR A 92 -3.62 -9.85 15.48
CA THR A 92 -4.95 -9.77 14.87
C THR A 92 -5.20 -11.04 14.05
N GLN A 93 -5.97 -11.96 14.62
CA GLN A 93 -6.28 -13.29 14.06
C GLN A 93 -7.78 -13.56 14.03
N GLY A 94 -8.18 -14.65 13.36
CA GLY A 94 -9.57 -15.11 13.34
C GLY A 94 -10.53 -14.06 12.79
N GLU A 95 -11.70 -13.93 13.43
CA GLU A 95 -12.79 -13.04 12.98
C GLU A 95 -12.35 -11.58 12.86
N ARG A 96 -11.50 -11.07 13.77
CA ARG A 96 -11.01 -9.69 13.71
C ARG A 96 -10.19 -9.41 12.46
N CYS A 97 -9.42 -10.40 12.01
CA CYS A 97 -8.66 -10.29 10.78
C CYS A 97 -9.59 -10.24 9.56
N VAL A 98 -10.61 -11.08 9.54
CA VAL A 98 -11.62 -11.11 8.47
C VAL A 98 -12.38 -9.78 8.40
N GLU A 99 -12.82 -9.23 9.53
CA GLU A 99 -13.49 -7.93 9.58
C GLU A 99 -12.59 -6.79 9.08
N ALA A 100 -11.33 -6.77 9.53
CA ALA A 100 -10.35 -5.81 9.05
C ALA A 100 -10.10 -5.91 7.53
N ALA A 101 -10.13 -7.14 6.99
CA ALA A 101 -9.99 -7.38 5.56
C ALA A 101 -11.18 -6.86 4.75
N LEU A 102 -12.41 -7.10 5.22
CA LEU A 102 -13.63 -6.58 4.60
C LEU A 102 -13.65 -5.04 4.59
N HIS A 103 -13.29 -4.41 5.70
CA HIS A 103 -13.18 -2.94 5.76
C HIS A 103 -12.08 -2.39 4.83
N SER A 104 -10.98 -3.12 4.69
CA SER A 104 -9.90 -2.74 3.78
C SER A 104 -10.35 -2.82 2.32
N GLU A 105 -11.03 -3.91 1.93
CA GLU A 105 -11.63 -4.07 0.61
C GLU A 105 -12.60 -2.93 0.28
N MET A 106 -13.54 -2.63 1.20
CA MET A 106 -14.49 -1.54 1.03
C MET A 106 -13.81 -0.16 0.88
N SER A 107 -12.59 -0.02 1.40
CA SER A 107 -11.80 1.21 1.27
C SER A 107 -11.03 1.29 -0.05
N GLY A 108 -11.10 0.26 -0.91
CA GLY A 108 -10.49 0.26 -2.25
C GLY A 108 -9.04 -0.20 -2.29
N VAL A 109 -8.58 -0.98 -1.29
CA VAL A 109 -7.24 -1.59 -1.35
C VAL A 109 -7.13 -2.56 -2.52
N ALA A 110 -5.91 -2.75 -3.02
CA ALA A 110 -5.66 -3.64 -4.14
C ALA A 110 -5.48 -5.11 -3.71
N ALA A 111 -5.03 -5.32 -2.48
CA ALA A 111 -4.87 -6.63 -1.85
C ALA A 111 -4.85 -6.47 -0.32
N VAL A 112 -5.18 -7.54 0.38
CA VAL A 112 -5.00 -7.65 1.83
C VAL A 112 -3.80 -8.51 2.15
N VAL A 113 -3.05 -8.14 3.19
CA VAL A 113 -1.80 -8.79 3.58
C VAL A 113 -1.93 -9.38 4.97
N VAL A 114 -1.49 -10.62 5.11
CA VAL A 114 -1.41 -11.33 6.39
C VAL A 114 -0.02 -11.93 6.60
N ASN A 115 0.43 -11.99 7.84
CA ASN A 115 1.70 -12.64 8.19
C ASN A 115 1.54 -14.18 8.24
N THR A 116 2.60 -14.93 7.92
CA THR A 116 2.74 -16.39 8.07
C THR A 116 2.29 -16.97 9.42
N SER A 117 2.30 -16.19 10.51
CA SER A 117 1.84 -16.63 11.82
C SER A 117 0.33 -16.81 11.95
N ILE A 118 -0.44 -16.42 10.92
CA ILE A 118 -1.89 -16.59 10.91
C ILE A 118 -2.29 -18.06 10.63
N PRO A 119 -3.27 -18.63 11.35
CA PRO A 119 -3.73 -20.00 11.08
C PRO A 119 -4.30 -20.15 9.67
N VAL A 120 -4.09 -21.32 9.05
CA VAL A 120 -4.58 -21.61 7.68
C VAL A 120 -6.10 -21.47 7.58
N GLU A 121 -6.82 -21.80 8.65
CA GLU A 121 -8.27 -21.67 8.73
C GLU A 121 -8.70 -20.19 8.59
N SER A 122 -7.92 -19.26 9.13
CA SER A 122 -8.17 -17.82 8.96
C SER A 122 -7.87 -17.37 7.53
N ILE A 123 -6.84 -17.93 6.89
CA ILE A 123 -6.53 -17.64 5.47
C ILE A 123 -7.68 -18.14 4.57
N SER A 124 -8.16 -19.36 4.79
CA SER A 124 -9.30 -19.92 4.06
C SER A 124 -10.55 -19.04 4.23
N ALA A 125 -10.84 -18.60 5.45
CA ALA A 125 -11.96 -17.70 5.73
C ALA A 125 -11.82 -16.33 5.06
N LEU A 126 -10.59 -15.81 4.93
CA LEU A 126 -10.32 -14.58 4.18
C LEU A 126 -10.61 -14.79 2.69
N VAL A 127 -10.02 -15.81 2.09
CA VAL A 127 -10.16 -16.10 0.64
C VAL A 127 -11.62 -16.33 0.26
N GLU A 128 -12.44 -16.89 1.15
CA GLU A 128 -13.87 -17.07 0.91
C GLU A 128 -14.69 -15.76 1.00
N LYS A 129 -14.25 -14.81 1.83
CA LYS A 129 -15.06 -13.62 2.18
C LYS A 129 -14.63 -12.33 1.49
N VAL A 130 -13.36 -12.19 1.10
CA VAL A 130 -12.87 -11.00 0.40
C VAL A 130 -12.72 -11.24 -1.10
N ALA A 131 -13.06 -10.25 -1.91
CA ALA A 131 -12.91 -10.32 -3.37
C ALA A 131 -11.51 -9.91 -3.84
N VAL A 132 -10.75 -9.21 -3.00
CA VAL A 132 -9.36 -8.80 -3.31
C VAL A 132 -8.37 -9.93 -2.99
N PRO A 133 -7.22 -10.00 -3.69
CA PRO A 133 -6.19 -10.99 -3.41
C PRO A 133 -5.73 -10.96 -1.94
N VAL A 134 -5.52 -12.15 -1.38
CA VAL A 134 -4.88 -12.34 -0.06
C VAL A 134 -3.40 -12.65 -0.29
N CYS A 135 -2.52 -11.80 0.20
CA CYS A 135 -1.06 -11.96 0.14
C CYS A 135 -0.53 -12.39 1.51
N VAL A 136 0.26 -13.46 1.54
CA VAL A 136 0.93 -13.94 2.74
C VAL A 136 2.39 -13.49 2.73
N THR A 137 2.86 -12.89 3.82
CA THR A 137 4.25 -12.42 4.01
C THR A 137 4.93 -13.13 5.15
#